data_AF-A0A831P5I3-F1
#
_entry.id   AF-A0A831P5I3-F1
#
_cell.length_a   1.000
_cell.length_b   1.000
_cell.length_c   1.000
_cell.angle_alpha   90.00
_cell.angle_beta   90.00
_cell.angle_gamma   90.00
#
_symmetry.space_group_name_H-M   'P 1'
#
loop_
_entity.id
_entity.type
_entity.pdbx_description
1 polymer ?
#
loop_
_entity_poly.entity_id
_entity_poly.type
_entity_poly.pdbx_seq_one_letter_code
_entity_poly.pdbx_strand_id
1 'polypeptide(L)'
;FRKQEELLEGIRALTGTPKAHGDVKLLTSCPACQQGLMRYAEDTGLETDYIVVEMANRLLGADWQRRFLERTGDGGIERVLL
;
A
#
# COMPACT_ATOMS: atom_id res chain seq x y z
N PHE A 1 -12.14 17.06 2.43
CA PHE A 1 -11.89 17.75 1.14
C PHE A 1 -10.42 18.09 0.94
N ARG A 2 -9.76 18.89 1.79
CA ARG A 2 -8.34 19.26 1.64
C ARG A 2 -7.37 18.13 1.24
N LYS A 3 -7.41 16.97 1.92
CA LYS A 3 -6.49 15.85 1.60
C LYS A 3 -6.69 15.31 0.17
N GLN A 4 -7.94 15.21 -0.29
CA GLN A 4 -8.24 14.75 -1.64
C GLN A 4 -7.76 15.75 -2.70
N GLU A 5 -7.93 17.05 -2.45
CA GLU A 5 -7.40 18.10 -3.33
C GLU A 5 -5.87 18.03 -3.43
N GLU A 6 -5.17 17.90 -2.30
CA GLU A 6 -3.71 17.72 -2.26
C GLU A 6 -3.26 16.48 -3.07
N LEU A 7 -4.00 15.37 -3.00
CA LEU A 7 -3.69 14.16 -3.76
C LEU A 7 -3.91 14.36 -5.26
N LEU A 8 -5.02 14.99 -5.67
CA LEU A 8 -5.31 15.27 -7.08
C LEU A 8 -4.29 16.23 -7.69
N GLU A 9 -3.84 17.23 -6.93
CA GLU A 9 -2.78 18.15 -7.34
C GLU A 9 -1.45 17.40 -7.54
N GLY A 10 -1.06 16.56 -6.57
CA GLY A 10 0.14 15.75 -6.66
C GLY A 10 0.12 14.77 -7.84
N ILE A 11 -1.00 14.10 -8.09
CA ILE A 11 -1.18 13.22 -9.24
C ILE A 11 -1.00 14.00 -10.54
N ARG A 12 -1.69 15.13 -10.69
CA ARG A 12 -1.59 15.96 -11.88
C ARG A 12 -0.16 16.44 -12.13
N ALA A 13 0.57 16.77 -11.06
CA ALA A 13 1.97 17.17 -11.17
C ALA A 13 2.88 16.04 -11.67
N LEU A 14 2.58 14.77 -11.34
CA LEU A 14 3.39 13.60 -11.70
C LEU A 14 2.99 13.00 -13.06
N THR A 15 1.70 12.98 -13.39
CA THR A 15 1.15 12.24 -14.54
C THR A 15 0.61 13.16 -15.64
N GLY A 16 0.35 14.43 -15.33
CA GLY A 16 -0.36 15.36 -16.22
C GLY A 16 -1.87 15.13 -16.31
N THR A 17 -2.41 14.11 -15.64
CA THR A 17 -3.83 13.73 -15.66
C THR A 17 -4.50 13.98 -14.31
N PRO A 18 -5.83 14.16 -14.24
CA PRO A 18 -6.52 14.38 -12.97
C PRO A 18 -6.66 13.13 -12.11
N LYS A 19 -6.44 11.93 -12.66
CA LYS A 19 -6.47 10.65 -11.94
C LYS A 19 -5.27 9.81 -12.34
N ALA A 20 -4.80 8.98 -11.39
CA ALA A 20 -3.78 7.98 -11.66
C ALA A 20 -4.39 6.79 -12.40
N HIS A 21 -3.57 6.15 -13.24
CA HIS A 21 -3.94 5.01 -14.07
C HIS A 21 -2.93 3.87 -13.90
N GLY A 22 -2.56 3.57 -12.65
CA GLY A 22 -1.53 2.57 -12.30
C GLY A 22 -0.09 3.02 -12.54
N ASP A 23 0.09 4.28 -12.92
CA ASP A 23 1.37 4.94 -13.20
C ASP A 23 2.02 5.57 -11.96
N VAL A 24 1.22 5.82 -10.91
CA VAL A 24 1.68 6.39 -9.65
C VAL A 24 1.15 5.58 -8.47
N LYS A 25 2.03 5.31 -7.51
CA LYS A 25 1.72 4.66 -6.24
C LYS A 25 2.20 5.53 -5.07
N LEU A 26 1.39 5.66 -4.04
CA LEU A 26 1.73 6.32 -2.78
C LEU A 26 2.20 5.28 -1.75
N LEU A 27 3.35 5.50 -1.12
CA LEU A 27 3.88 4.62 -0.08
C LEU A 27 3.82 5.29 1.28
N THR A 28 3.35 4.57 2.30
CA THR A 28 3.30 5.07 3.69
C THR A 28 3.87 4.07 4.68
N SER A 29 4.45 4.56 5.77
CA SER A 29 4.93 3.77 6.90
C SER A 29 3.94 3.74 8.06
N CYS A 30 2.78 4.38 7.95
CA CYS A 30 1.75 4.37 8.98
C CYS A 30 0.55 3.50 8.57
N PRO A 31 0.29 2.36 9.25
CA PRO A 31 -0.82 1.46 8.89
C PRO A 31 -2.19 2.13 8.93
N ALA A 32 -2.45 2.97 9.95
CA ALA A 32 -3.70 3.72 10.06
C ALA A 32 -3.87 4.73 8.92
N CYS A 33 -2.76 5.34 8.46
CA CYS A 33 -2.79 6.23 7.31
C CYS A 33 -3.06 5.44 6.02
N GLN A 34 -2.50 4.25 5.83
CA GLN A 34 -2.78 3.43 4.66
C GLN A 34 -4.29 3.18 4.52
N GLN A 35 -4.93 2.65 5.57
CA GLN A 35 -6.38 2.43 5.59
C GLN A 35 -7.14 3.74 5.36
N GLY A 36 -6.68 4.84 5.97
CA GLY A 36 -7.26 6.17 5.78
C GLY A 36 -7.11 6.73 4.37
N LEU A 37 -6.05 6.38 3.63
CA LEU A 37 -5.79 6.88 2.28
C LEU A 37 -6.52 6.04 1.22
N MET A 38 -6.75 4.75 1.49
CA MET A 38 -7.53 3.86 0.62
C MET A 38 -8.92 4.40 0.30
N ARG A 39 -9.52 5.21 1.20
CA ARG A 39 -10.83 5.84 0.97
C ARG A 39 -10.86 6.79 -0.26
N TYR A 40 -9.71 7.28 -0.70
CA TYR A 40 -9.60 8.19 -1.85
C TYR A 40 -9.31 7.48 -3.17
N ALA A 41 -9.14 6.16 -3.17
CA ALA A 41 -8.75 5.40 -4.35
C ALA A 41 -9.77 5.54 -5.49
N GLU A 42 -11.07 5.50 -5.21
CA GLU A 42 -12.11 5.66 -6.25
C GLU A 42 -12.09 7.05 -6.92
N ASP A 43 -11.87 8.08 -6.11
CA ASP A 43 -11.86 9.47 -6.57
C ASP A 43 -10.58 9.82 -7.33
N THR A 44 -9.44 9.27 -6.94
CA THR A 44 -8.12 9.68 -7.43
C THR A 44 -7.47 8.67 -8.37
N GLY A 45 -7.89 7.40 -8.34
CA GLY A 45 -7.21 6.28 -8.99
C GLY A 45 -5.88 5.90 -8.31
N LEU A 46 -5.53 6.52 -7.19
CA LEU A 46 -4.24 6.35 -6.54
C LEU A 46 -4.19 5.08 -5.70
N GLU A 47 -3.24 4.20 -6.03
CA GLU A 47 -2.90 3.07 -5.17
C GLU A 47 -2.07 3.54 -3.97
N THR A 48 -2.43 3.08 -2.77
CA THR A 48 -1.65 3.33 -1.55
C THR A 48 -1.20 2.02 -0.94
N ASP A 49 0.10 1.91 -0.67
CA ASP A 49 0.70 0.69 -0.11
C ASP A 49 1.63 1.00 1.07
N TYR A 50 1.95 -0.03 1.83
CA TYR A 50 2.82 0.05 2.98
C TYR A 50 4.28 -0.13 2.56
N ILE A 51 5.13 0.84 2.88
CA ILE A 51 6.53 0.86 2.42
C ILE A 51 7.30 -0.41 2.78
N VAL A 52 7.00 -1.02 3.93
CA VAL A 52 7.66 -2.26 4.36
C VAL A 52 7.31 -3.43 3.44
N VAL A 53 6.07 -3.52 2.97
CA VAL A 53 5.62 -4.58 2.05
C VAL A 53 6.26 -4.40 0.68
N GLU A 54 6.28 -3.17 0.16
CA GLU A 54 6.94 -2.83 -1.11
C GLU A 54 8.44 -3.19 -1.06
N MET A 55 9.13 -2.83 0.02
CA MET A 55 10.54 -3.16 0.22
C MET A 55 10.76 -4.67 0.35
N ALA A 56 9.90 -5.40 1.05
CA ALA A 56 9.99 -6.85 1.16
C ALA A 56 9.80 -7.53 -0.20
N ASN A 57 8.85 -7.09 -1.01
CA ASN A 57 8.66 -7.58 -2.37
C ASN A 57 9.92 -7.37 -3.23
N ARG A 58 10.57 -6.20 -3.10
CA ARG A 58 11.75 -5.85 -3.90
C ARG A 58 13.03 -6.53 -3.44
N LEU A 59 13.22 -6.70 -2.13
CA LEU A 59 14.45 -7.27 -1.56
C LEU A 59 14.39 -8.79 -1.42
N LEU A 60 13.22 -9.33 -1.09
CA LEU A 60 13.04 -10.76 -0.81
C LEU A 60 12.36 -11.49 -1.97
N GLY A 61 11.75 -10.76 -2.93
CA GLY A 61 11.02 -11.33 -4.06
C GLY A 61 9.55 -11.64 -3.72
N ALA A 62 8.69 -11.78 -4.74
CA ALA A 62 7.23 -11.87 -4.58
C ALA A 62 6.75 -12.99 -3.63
N ASP A 63 7.49 -14.09 -3.54
CA ASP A 63 7.15 -15.24 -2.66
C ASP A 63 7.57 -15.07 -1.19
N TRP A 64 8.04 -13.90 -0.78
CA TRP A 64 8.55 -13.69 0.58
C TRP A 64 7.52 -13.98 1.67
N GLN A 65 6.25 -13.60 1.45
CA GLN A 65 5.17 -13.82 2.42
C GLN A 65 4.92 -15.30 2.65
N ARG A 66 4.82 -16.08 1.56
CA ARG A 66 4.63 -17.53 1.63
C ARG A 66 5.75 -18.20 2.42
N ARG A 67 7.01 -17.93 2.06
CA ARG A 67 8.17 -18.48 2.77
C ARG A 67 8.25 -18.01 4.22
N PHE A 68 7.78 -16.80 4.52
CA PHE A 68 7.69 -16.31 5.89
C PHE A 68 6.66 -17.11 6.70
N LEU A 69 5.47 -17.35 6.14
CA LEU A 69 4.42 -18.14 6.79
C LEU A 69 4.84 -19.59 7.02
N GLU A 70 5.44 -20.24 6.02
CA GLU A 70 5.95 -21.61 6.13
C GLU A 70 6.94 -21.74 7.29
N ARG A 71 7.94 -20.85 7.37
CA ARG A 71 8.92 -20.84 8.47
C ARG A 71 8.30 -20.55 9.83
N THR A 72 7.24 -19.76 9.89
CA THR A 72 6.58 -19.40 11.16
C THR A 72 5.66 -20.52 11.64
N GLY A 73 5.05 -21.27 10.71
CA GLY A 73 4.20 -22.42 11.02
C GLY A 73 4.94 -23.53 11.77
N ASP A 74 6.21 -23.78 11.42
CA ASP A 74 7.05 -24.80 12.05
C ASP A 74 7.38 -24.50 13.53
N GLY A 75 7.23 -23.23 13.97
CA GLY A 75 7.49 -22.78 15.34
C GLY A 75 6.27 -22.68 16.26
N GLY A 76 5.07 -22.97 15.76
CA GLY A 76 3.80 -22.84 16.49
C GLY A 76 3.20 -21.43 16.42
N ILE A 77 2.27 -21.22 15.49
CA ILE A 77 1.43 -20.02 15.47
C ILE A 77 0.25 -20.26 16.41
N GLU A 78 0.20 -19.55 17.54
CA GLU A 78 -1.02 -19.48 18.35
C GLU A 78 -2.11 -18.78 17.56
N ARG A 79 -3.19 -19.50 17.26
CA ARG A 79 -4.36 -18.97 16.57
C ARG A 79 -5.25 -18.26 17.58
N VAL A 80 -5.35 -16.94 17.48
CA VAL A 80 -6.40 -16.19 18.17
C VAL A 80 -7.67 -16.27 17.32
N LEU A 81 -8.63 -17.08 17.77
CA LEU A 81 -9.99 -17.10 17.22
C LEU A 81 -10.75 -15.93 17.86
N LEU A 82 -11.13 -14.94 17.05
CA LEU A 82 -12.05 -13.85 17.43
C LEU A 82 -13.43 -14.12 16.84
#